data_AF-A0A1K1QX45-F1
#
_entry.id   AF-A0A1K1QX45-F1
#
_cell.length_a   1.000
_cell.length_b   1.000
_cell.length_c   1.000
_cell.angle_alpha   90.00
_cell.angle_beta   90.00
_cell.angle_gamma   90.00
#
_symmetry.space_group_name_H-M   'P 1'
#
loop_
_entity.id
_entity.type
_entity.pdbx_description
1 polymer ?
#
loop_
_entity_poly.entity_id
_entity_poly.type
_entity_poly.pdbx_seq_one_letter_code
_entity_poly.pdbx_strand_id
1 'polypeptide(L)'
;MIVDNQQLQASTEAYLESVVLEAFEEADPPLDPADHPFDADTPFRDFGIDSFLVLKILIRLERDFGTLPKTLMFEHTNIQELAAYLVGSHPETAAAVAFDGRVSPAV
;
A
#
# COMPACT_ATOMS: atom_id res chain seq x y z
N MET A 1 21.41 -2.73 12.90
CA MET A 1 20.25 -3.60 12.62
C MET A 1 20.11 -3.60 11.11
N ILE A 2 20.48 -4.69 10.43
CA ILE A 2 20.32 -4.77 8.97
C ILE A 2 18.88 -5.26 8.77
N VAL A 3 18.01 -4.42 8.22
CA VAL A 3 16.68 -4.87 7.83
C VAL A 3 16.86 -5.64 6.54
N ASP A 4 16.55 -6.94 6.54
CA ASP A 4 16.54 -7.75 5.33
C ASP A 4 15.53 -7.17 4.32
N ASN A 5 15.93 -7.03 3.06
CA ASN A 5 15.10 -6.44 2.02
C ASN A 5 13.77 -7.21 1.86
N GLN A 6 13.80 -8.54 2.00
CA GLN A 6 12.59 -9.36 2.01
C GLN A 6 11.63 -9.01 3.15
N GLN A 7 12.15 -8.70 4.35
CA GLN A 7 11.33 -8.35 5.50
C GLN A 7 10.78 -6.93 5.37
N LEU A 8 11.59 -6.01 4.85
CA LEU A 8 11.16 -4.66 4.53
C LEU A 8 10.04 -4.66 3.49
N GLN A 9 10.17 -5.48 2.44
CA GLN A 9 9.15 -5.65 1.41
C GLN A 9 7.84 -6.16 2.00
N ALA A 10 7.85 -7.29 2.71
CA ALA A 10 6.64 -7.85 3.33
C ALA A 10 5.96 -6.85 4.30
N SER A 11 6.75 -6.08 5.04
CA SER A 11 6.20 -5.08 5.97
C SER A 11 5.64 -3.84 5.24
N THR A 12 6.22 -3.50 4.09
CA THR A 12 5.70 -2.45 3.20
C THR A 12 4.40 -2.90 2.52
N GLU A 13 4.31 -4.16 2.10
CA GLU A 13 3.09 -4.77 1.56
C GLU A 13 1.96 -4.71 2.60
N ALA A 14 2.21 -5.13 3.84
CA ALA A 14 1.22 -5.06 4.92
C ALA A 14 0.78 -3.60 5.24
N TYR A 15 1.70 -2.64 5.15
CA TYR A 15 1.37 -1.22 5.28
C TYR A 15 0.44 -0.76 4.14
N LEU A 16 0.74 -1.14 2.90
CA LEU A 16 -0.10 -0.81 1.75
C LEU A 16 -1.49 -1.43 1.87
N GLU A 17 -1.60 -2.68 2.32
CA GLU A 17 -2.88 -3.33 2.61
C GLU A 17 -3.71 -2.52 3.61
N SER A 18 -3.08 -2.06 4.70
CA SER A 18 -3.76 -1.21 5.69
C SER A 18 -4.26 0.10 5.09
N VAL A 19 -3.46 0.73 4.21
CA VAL A 19 -3.87 1.95 3.52
C VAL A 19 -5.06 1.72 2.59
N VAL A 20 -5.11 0.58 1.89
CA VAL A 20 -6.25 0.25 1.01
C VAL A 20 -7.49 -0.06 1.84
N LEU A 21 -7.35 -0.79 2.96
CA LEU A 21 -8.45 -1.06 3.89
C LEU A 21 -9.05 0.23 4.45
N GLU A 22 -8.20 1.18 4.90
CA GLU A 22 -8.64 2.52 5.29
C GLU A 22 -9.41 3.21 4.15
N ALA A 23 -8.92 3.12 2.90
CA ALA A 23 -9.58 3.73 1.75
C ALA A 23 -10.96 3.10 1.45
N PHE A 24 -11.12 1.79 1.69
CA PHE A 24 -12.39 1.06 1.51
C PHE A 24 -13.44 1.48 2.54
N GLU A 25 -13.05 1.67 3.80
CA GLU A 25 -13.93 2.17 4.85
C GLU A 25 -14.41 3.59 4.56
N GLU A 26 -13.54 4.44 3.99
CA GLU A 26 -13.90 5.79 3.61
C GLU A 26 -14.57 5.90 2.22
N ALA A 27 -14.84 4.79 1.54
CA ALA A 27 -15.59 4.80 0.29
C ALA A 27 -17.07 5.13 0.56
N ASP A 28 -17.76 5.72 -0.41
CA ASP A 28 -19.20 5.98 -0.33
C ASP A 28 -19.90 5.33 -1.54
N PRO A 29 -20.58 4.18 -1.36
CA PRO A 29 -20.71 3.41 -0.11
C PRO A 29 -19.41 2.68 0.29
N PRO A 30 -19.24 2.29 1.58
CA PRO A 30 -18.09 1.52 2.04
C PRO A 30 -17.98 0.17 1.33
N LEU A 31 -16.76 -0.26 1.02
CA LEU A 31 -16.49 -1.56 0.43
C LEU A 31 -16.19 -2.60 1.51
N ASP A 32 -16.78 -3.79 1.39
CA ASP A 32 -16.49 -4.89 2.32
C ASP A 32 -15.19 -5.61 1.88
N PRO A 33 -14.13 -5.61 2.70
CA PRO A 33 -12.90 -6.33 2.37
C PRO A 33 -13.11 -7.85 2.27
N ALA A 34 -14.18 -8.42 2.85
CA ALA A 34 -14.51 -9.83 2.68
C ALA A 34 -14.94 -10.16 1.23
N ASP A 35 -15.53 -9.21 0.52
CA ASP A 35 -15.90 -9.34 -0.90
C ASP A 35 -14.71 -9.06 -1.84
N HIS A 36 -13.61 -8.52 -1.30
CA HIS A 36 -12.40 -8.12 -2.03
C HIS A 36 -11.14 -8.71 -1.35
N PRO A 37 -10.88 -10.02 -1.48
CA PRO A 37 -9.82 -10.70 -0.74
C PRO A 37 -8.43 -10.18 -1.15
N PHE A 38 -7.78 -9.44 -0.26
CA PHE A 38 -6.45 -8.86 -0.48
C PHE A 38 -5.40 -9.92 -0.84
N ASP A 39 -4.79 -9.72 -2.00
CA ASP A 39 -3.75 -10.56 -2.59
C ASP A 39 -2.73 -9.63 -3.25
N ALA A 40 -1.48 -9.70 -2.80
CA ALA A 40 -0.45 -8.77 -3.20
C ALA A 40 -0.12 -8.83 -4.70
N ASP A 41 -0.42 -9.95 -5.36
CA ASP A 41 -0.20 -10.16 -6.79
C ASP A 41 -1.39 -9.70 -7.66
N THR A 42 -2.56 -9.44 -7.06
CA THR A 42 -3.77 -9.08 -7.81
C THR A 42 -3.77 -7.60 -8.21
N PRO A 43 -4.18 -7.26 -9.45
CA PRO A 43 -4.25 -5.88 -9.88
C PRO A 43 -5.26 -5.04 -9.08
N PHE A 44 -4.91 -3.79 -8.76
CA PHE A 44 -5.76 -2.80 -8.10
C PHE A 44 -7.13 -2.64 -8.77
N ARG A 45 -7.17 -2.71 -10.11
CA ARG A 45 -8.43 -2.63 -10.86
C ARG A 45 -9.35 -3.82 -10.56
N ASP A 46 -8.80 -5.01 -10.35
CA ASP A 46 -9.57 -6.21 -10.07
C ASP A 46 -10.06 -6.24 -8.62
N PHE A 47 -9.38 -5.52 -7.72
CA PHE A 47 -9.86 -5.22 -6.36
C PHE A 47 -11.06 -4.26 -6.30
N GLY A 48 -11.48 -3.69 -7.42
CA GLY A 48 -12.49 -2.61 -7.41
C GLY A 48 -11.93 -1.27 -6.96
N ILE A 49 -10.60 -1.11 -6.91
CA ILE A 49 -9.96 0.18 -6.68
C ILE A 49 -10.16 1.04 -7.93
N ASP A 50 -11.14 1.92 -7.86
CA ASP A 50 -11.44 2.89 -8.90
C ASP A 50 -10.50 4.11 -8.83
N SER A 51 -10.68 5.05 -9.76
CA SER A 51 -9.89 6.29 -9.81
C SER A 51 -9.96 7.11 -8.52
N PHE A 52 -11.05 7.05 -7.77
CA PHE A 52 -11.23 7.81 -6.53
C PHE A 52 -10.43 7.17 -5.39
N LEU A 53 -10.52 5.85 -5.25
CA LEU A 53 -9.71 5.09 -4.29
C LEU A 53 -8.22 5.18 -4.61
N VAL A 54 -7.84 5.09 -5.89
CA VAL A 54 -6.46 5.32 -6.34
C VAL A 54 -5.96 6.69 -5.86
N LEU A 55 -6.74 7.76 -6.03
CA LEU A 55 -6.34 9.09 -5.58
C LEU A 55 -6.21 9.18 -4.07
N LYS A 56 -7.11 8.54 -3.30
CA LYS A 56 -7.01 8.49 -1.84
C LYS A 56 -5.75 7.77 -1.37
N ILE A 57 -5.48 6.59 -1.91
CA ILE A 57 -4.28 5.80 -1.62
C ILE A 57 -3.04 6.62 -1.97
N LEU A 58 -3.01 7.24 -3.15
CA LEU A 58 -1.88 8.07 -3.57
C LEU A 58 -1.65 9.24 -2.61
N ILE A 59 -2.69 10.00 -2.24
CA ILE A 59 -2.57 11.11 -1.29
C ILE A 59 -2.04 10.62 0.07
N ARG A 60 -2.50 9.46 0.53
CA ARG A 60 -2.08 8.84 1.78
C ARG A 60 -0.60 8.41 1.72
N LEU A 61 -0.16 7.86 0.60
CA LEU A 61 1.25 7.55 0.34
C LEU A 61 2.10 8.81 0.24
N GLU A 62 1.60 9.85 -0.44
CA GLU A 62 2.32 11.12 -0.59
C GLU A 62 2.57 11.81 0.76
N ARG A 63 1.69 11.57 1.75
CA ARG A 63 1.89 12.07 3.11
C ARG A 63 3.14 11.50 3.78
N ASP A 64 3.45 10.23 3.52
CA ASP A 64 4.57 9.56 4.17
C ASP A 64 5.83 9.55 3.29
N PHE A 65 5.68 9.32 1.99
CA PHE A 65 6.76 9.24 1.00
C PHE A 65 7.09 10.56 0.31
N GLY A 66 6.27 11.60 0.49
CA GLY A 66 6.41 12.87 -0.22
C GLY A 66 5.82 12.80 -1.63
N THR A 67 6.27 13.66 -2.54
CA THR A 67 5.68 13.76 -3.88
C THR A 67 5.86 12.46 -4.68
N LEU A 68 4.76 11.80 -5.03
CA LEU A 68 4.75 10.58 -5.85
C LEU A 68 4.11 10.84 -7.22
N PRO A 69 4.59 10.18 -8.29
CA PRO A 69 3.98 10.33 -9.59
C PRO A 69 2.56 9.76 -9.59
N LYS A 70 1.59 10.49 -10.16
CA LYS A 70 0.20 10.02 -10.28
C LYS A 70 0.04 8.80 -11.19
N THR A 71 1.06 8.52 -11.99
CA THR A 71 1.14 7.32 -12.83
C THR A 71 1.62 6.10 -12.05
N LEU A 72 2.12 6.25 -10.81
CA LEU A 72 2.72 5.18 -10.04
C LEU A 72 1.81 3.96 -9.91
N MET A 73 0.54 4.16 -9.54
CA MET A 73 -0.43 3.06 -9.40
C MET A 73 -0.95 2.51 -10.74
N PHE A 74 -0.63 3.17 -11.86
CA PHE A 74 -0.88 2.66 -13.21
C PHE A 74 0.32 1.86 -13.74
N GLU A 75 1.53 2.23 -13.31
CA GLU A 75 2.78 1.55 -13.66
C GLU A 75 3.01 0.31 -12.78
N HIS A 76 2.68 0.42 -11.50
CA HIS A 76 2.71 -0.66 -10.51
C HIS A 76 1.27 -1.05 -10.21
N THR A 77 0.85 -2.18 -10.77
CA THR A 77 -0.57 -2.50 -10.86
C THR A 77 -1.09 -3.26 -9.65
N ASN A 78 -0.21 -3.74 -8.78
CA ASN A 78 -0.55 -4.50 -7.57
C ASN A 78 0.30 -4.05 -6.36
N ILE A 79 -0.02 -4.57 -5.18
CA ILE A 79 0.65 -4.20 -3.92
C ILE A 79 2.12 -4.63 -3.93
N GLN A 80 2.43 -5.81 -4.47
CA GLN A 80 3.80 -6.34 -4.51
C GLN A 80 4.72 -5.45 -5.34
N GLU A 81 4.32 -5.07 -6.56
CA GLU A 81 5.09 -4.18 -7.44
C GLU A 81 5.27 -2.79 -6.81
N LEU A 82 4.21 -2.27 -6.19
CA LEU A 82 4.25 -0.97 -5.53
C LEU A 82 5.18 -0.99 -4.31
N ALA A 83 5.11 -2.03 -3.48
CA ALA A 83 6.00 -2.22 -2.35
C ALA A 83 7.46 -2.34 -2.81
N ALA A 84 7.72 -3.15 -3.83
CA ALA A 84 9.06 -3.30 -4.40
C ALA A 84 9.62 -1.96 -4.91
N TYR A 85 8.78 -1.13 -5.56
CA TYR A 85 9.17 0.21 -5.97
C TYR A 85 9.50 1.11 -4.79
N LEU A 86 8.67 1.13 -3.75
CA LEU A 86 8.87 1.97 -2.56
C LEU A 86 10.13 1.55 -1.80
N VAL A 87 10.36 0.25 -1.64
CA VAL A 87 11.57 -0.29 -1.00
C VAL A 87 12.82 0.00 -1.84
N GLY A 88 12.73 -0.09 -3.17
CA GLY A 88 13.86 0.20 -4.06
C GLY A 88 14.19 1.69 -4.16
N SER A 89 13.18 2.56 -4.19
CA SER A 89 13.34 4.01 -4.42
C SER A 89 13.47 4.80 -3.12
N HIS A 90 12.79 4.37 -2.04
CA HIS A 90 12.70 5.05 -0.75
C HIS A 90 12.83 4.06 0.43
N PRO A 91 13.92 3.29 0.54
CA PRO A 91 14.07 2.25 1.56
C PRO A 91 14.00 2.78 3.00
N GLU A 92 14.51 3.98 3.26
CA GLU A 92 14.48 4.60 4.60
C GLU A 92 13.06 4.94 5.02
N THR A 93 12.28 5.56 4.12
CA THR A 93 10.88 5.90 4.38
C THR A 93 10.01 4.65 4.44
N ALA A 94 10.24 3.68 3.55
CA ALA A 94 9.56 2.38 3.58
C ALA A 94 9.78 1.70 4.93
N ALA A 95 11.02 1.70 5.45
CA ALA A 95 11.31 1.14 6.76
C ALA A 95 10.64 1.95 7.87
N ALA A 96 10.65 3.27 7.79
CA ALA A 96 9.96 4.12 8.75
C ALA A 96 8.47 3.77 8.82
N VAL A 97 7.74 3.77 7.71
CA VAL A 97 6.28 3.51 7.71
C VAL A 97 5.92 2.07 8.03
N ALA A 98 6.73 1.12 7.59
CA ALA A 98 6.52 -0.30 7.85
C ALA A 98 6.68 -0.63 9.34
N PHE A 99 7.59 0.06 10.04
CA PHE A 99 7.88 -0.17 11.45
C PHE A 99 7.29 0.90 12.40
N ASP A 100 6.60 1.93 11.88
CA ASP A 100 5.93 3.01 12.66
C ASP A 100 4.75 2.49 13.50
N GLY A 101 4.45 1.19 13.46
CA GLY A 101 3.53 0.53 14.40
C GLY A 101 2.04 0.67 14.07
N ARG A 102 1.68 1.04 12.83
CA ARG A 102 0.27 1.00 12.37
C ARG A 102 -0.19 -0.40 11.99
N VAL A 103 0.73 -1.24 11.52
CA VAL A 103 0.52 -2.69 11.41
C VAL A 103 1.02 -3.32 12.70
N SER A 104 0.10 -3.55 13.65
CA SER A 104 0.37 -4.47 14.74
C SER A 104 0.62 -5.85 14.12
N PRO A 105 1.76 -6.51 14.38
CA PRO A 105 1.85 -7.93 14.07
C PRO A 105 0.82 -8.60 14.97
N ALA A 106 -0.23 -9.17 14.38
CA ALA A 106 -1.07 -10.10 15.09
C ALA A 106 -0.16 -11.24 15.56
N VAL A 107 0.09 -11.25 16.87
CA VAL A 107 0.87 -12.26 17.60
C VAL A 107 0.15 -13.60 17.62
#